data_AF-A0A2V6USA4-F1
#
_entry.id   AF-A0A2V6USA4-F1
#
_cell.length_a   1.000
_cell.length_b   1.000
_cell.length_c   1.000
_cell.angle_alpha   90.00
_cell.angle_beta   90.00
_cell.angle_gamma   90.00
#
_symmetry.space_group_name_H-M   'P 1'
#
loop_
_entity.id
_entity.type
_entity.pdbx_description
1 polymer ?
#
loop_
_entity_poly.entity_id
_entity_poly.type
_entity_poly.pdbx_seq_one_letter_code
_entity_poly.pdbx_strand_id
1 'polypeptide(L)'
;MTPDIELAELTAGGVLEPNADWTEKARGFVGDALRAEIGARNARLAPYRSPTDDARRAHEHNQLIKLHAAVGNSILVHHYGPLKLLNKEGKFDWTLGNGVKVLGEDAEADYALFVFVRDSYASAGRKAAMVGVAVLSLGRVVVPGGVHYAFASLVDLKTGDIVWFNRLVDTQADLRDASPAQSAVKKLLADVPL
;
A
#
# COMPACT_ATOMS: atom_id res chain seq x y z
N MET A 1 8.99 -3.26 -6.90
CA MET A 1 9.20 -1.81 -6.61
C MET A 1 9.57 -1.63 -5.14
N THR A 2 10.20 -0.50 -4.76
CA THR A 2 10.26 -0.14 -3.33
C THR A 2 8.83 0.12 -2.85
N PRO A 3 8.36 -0.52 -1.76
CA PRO A 3 7.02 -0.27 -1.24
C PRO A 3 6.79 1.21 -0.92
N ASP A 4 5.67 1.76 -1.36
CA ASP A 4 5.20 3.11 -1.00
C ASP A 4 4.52 3.04 0.36
N ILE A 5 5.27 3.34 1.41
CA ILE A 5 4.84 3.25 2.80
C ILE A 5 5.04 4.61 3.46
N GLU A 6 4.02 5.06 4.17
CA GLU A 6 4.05 6.24 5.02
C GLU A 6 3.22 5.95 6.27
N LEU A 7 3.85 6.08 7.43
CA LEU A 7 3.23 5.94 8.74
C LEU A 7 3.12 7.31 9.42
N ALA A 8 2.01 7.54 10.12
CA ALA A 8 1.75 8.79 10.82
C ALA A 8 1.28 8.57 12.27
N GLU A 9 1.47 9.56 13.12
CA GLU A 9 0.73 9.67 14.37
C GLU A 9 -0.58 10.43 14.13
N LEU A 10 -1.70 9.93 14.67
CA LEU A 10 -2.96 10.65 14.69
C LEU A 10 -3.09 11.38 16.04
N THR A 11 -3.01 12.71 16.00
CA THR A 11 -3.06 13.54 17.21
C THR A 11 -4.47 13.64 17.79
N ALA A 12 -4.58 14.16 19.02
CA ALA A 12 -5.87 14.37 19.68
C ALA A 12 -6.82 15.26 18.85
N GLY A 13 -6.26 16.27 18.17
CA GLY A 13 -6.98 17.17 17.27
C GLY A 13 -7.39 16.56 15.92
N GLY A 14 -7.05 15.29 15.67
CA GLY A 14 -7.36 14.62 14.41
C GLY A 14 -6.41 14.95 13.26
N VAL A 15 -5.25 15.53 13.55
CA VAL A 15 -4.21 15.81 12.55
C VAL A 15 -3.34 14.56 12.38
N LEU A 16 -3.05 14.19 11.13
CA LEU A 16 -2.05 13.16 10.81
C LEU A 16 -0.68 13.82 10.69
N GLU A 17 0.24 13.41 11.55
CA GLU A 17 1.63 13.87 11.55
C GLU A 17 2.54 12.74 11.04
N PRO A 18 3.13 12.85 9.83
CA PRO A 18 4.04 11.84 9.30
C PRO A 18 5.20 11.57 10.26
N ASN A 19 5.52 10.28 10.47
CA ASN A 19 6.59 9.85 11.35
C ASN A 19 7.66 9.10 10.54
N ALA A 20 8.84 9.71 10.40
CA ALA A 20 9.93 9.17 9.60
C ALA A 20 10.47 7.85 10.17
N ASP A 21 10.71 7.77 11.48
CA ASP A 21 11.27 6.57 12.13
C ASP A 21 10.32 5.37 12.02
N TRP A 22 9.02 5.60 12.17
CA TRP A 22 8.02 4.55 11.99
C TRP A 22 7.97 4.10 10.54
N THR A 23 7.98 5.05 9.61
CA THR A 23 7.99 4.76 8.17
C THR A 23 9.22 3.96 7.75
N GLU A 24 10.40 4.31 8.25
CA GLU A 24 11.68 3.61 8.01
C GLU A 24 11.60 2.16 8.52
N LYS A 25 11.16 1.96 9.78
CA LYS A 25 10.99 0.62 10.37
C LYS A 25 10.02 -0.23 9.58
N ALA A 26 8.85 0.32 9.25
CA ALA A 26 7.85 -0.40 8.48
C ALA A 26 8.36 -0.76 7.08
N ARG A 27 9.11 0.14 6.43
CA ARG A 27 9.77 -0.15 5.14
C ARG A 27 10.74 -1.33 5.25
N GLY A 28 11.52 -1.39 6.33
CA GLY A 28 12.39 -2.53 6.63
C GLY A 28 11.60 -3.83 6.78
N PHE A 29 10.67 -3.88 7.74
CA PHE A 29 9.92 -5.11 8.06
C PHE A 29 9.03 -5.59 6.92
N VAL A 30 8.33 -4.68 6.22
CA VAL A 30 7.53 -5.04 5.05
C VAL A 30 8.44 -5.49 3.90
N GLY A 31 9.58 -4.84 3.69
CA GLY A 31 10.56 -5.25 2.68
C GLY A 31 11.11 -6.67 2.92
N ASP A 32 11.47 -6.98 4.16
CA ASP A 32 11.93 -8.32 4.57
C ASP A 32 10.84 -9.38 4.39
N ALA A 33 9.62 -9.08 4.83
CA ALA A 33 8.48 -9.99 4.68
C ALA A 33 8.13 -10.23 3.21
N LEU A 34 8.17 -9.20 2.35
CA LEU A 34 7.94 -9.36 0.91
C LEU A 34 8.99 -10.28 0.28
N ARG A 35 10.27 -10.10 0.62
CA ARG A 35 11.34 -10.99 0.13
C ARG A 35 11.12 -12.45 0.55
N ALA A 36 10.74 -12.67 1.80
CA ALA A 36 10.48 -14.01 2.32
C ALA A 36 9.27 -14.67 1.62
N GLU A 37 8.14 -13.96 1.51
CA GLU A 37 6.91 -14.50 0.92
C GLU A 37 7.04 -14.75 -0.59
N ILE A 38 7.76 -13.91 -1.32
CA ILE A 38 8.01 -14.12 -2.76
C ILE A 38 9.03 -15.24 -2.97
N GLY A 39 10.10 -15.28 -2.16
CA GLY A 39 11.11 -16.33 -2.23
C GLY A 39 10.53 -17.73 -1.99
N ALA A 40 9.49 -17.84 -1.17
CA ALA A 40 8.77 -19.10 -0.94
C ALA A 40 7.94 -19.59 -2.14
N ARG A 41 7.70 -18.74 -3.17
CA ARG A 41 6.82 -19.02 -4.31
C ARG A 41 7.56 -19.41 -5.59
N ASN A 42 8.86 -19.71 -5.53
CA ASN A 42 9.71 -20.01 -6.70
C ASN A 42 9.73 -18.92 -7.79
N ALA A 43 9.33 -17.69 -7.47
CA ALA A 43 9.40 -16.56 -8.38
C ALA A 43 10.79 -15.89 -8.33
N ARG A 44 11.32 -15.49 -9.50
CA ARG A 44 12.55 -14.68 -9.57
C ARG A 44 12.22 -13.24 -9.17
N LEU A 45 12.62 -12.85 -7.97
CA LEU A 45 12.50 -11.48 -7.50
C LEU A 45 13.68 -10.62 -7.99
N ALA A 46 13.41 -9.70 -8.92
CA ALA A 46 14.35 -8.62 -9.22
C ALA A 46 14.09 -7.44 -8.27
N PRO A 47 15.04 -7.07 -7.39
CA PRO A 47 14.87 -5.91 -6.53
C PRO A 47 14.85 -4.65 -7.38
N TYR A 48 13.86 -3.79 -7.13
CA TYR A 48 13.79 -2.49 -7.79
C TYR A 48 14.99 -1.62 -7.41
N ARG A 49 15.56 -0.95 -8.41
CA ARG A 49 16.60 0.06 -8.24
C ARG A 49 16.12 1.35 -8.89
N SER A 50 16.17 2.44 -8.13
CA SER A 50 15.89 3.75 -8.69
C SER A 50 17.03 4.14 -9.66
N PRO A 51 16.73 4.68 -10.85
CA PRO A 51 17.74 5.22 -11.75
C PRO A 51 18.38 6.46 -11.12
N THR A 52 19.49 6.32 -10.40
CA THR A 52 20.16 7.46 -9.75
C THR A 52 20.91 8.35 -10.73
N ASP A 53 21.29 7.77 -11.87
CA ASP A 53 22.20 8.40 -12.84
C ASP A 53 21.44 9.08 -13.99
N ASP A 54 20.12 8.89 -14.08
CA ASP A 54 19.23 9.54 -15.05
C ASP A 54 18.03 10.15 -14.31
N ALA A 55 18.08 11.47 -14.11
CA ALA A 55 17.05 12.22 -13.40
C ALA A 55 15.68 12.17 -14.09
N ARG A 56 15.64 12.06 -15.43
CA ARG A 56 14.39 11.94 -16.18
C ARG A 56 13.78 10.57 -15.97
N ARG A 57 14.57 9.49 -16.05
CA ARG A 57 14.11 8.12 -15.74
C ARG A 57 13.67 8.00 -14.28
N ALA A 58 14.40 8.59 -13.34
CA ALA A 58 13.98 8.67 -11.94
C ALA A 58 12.63 9.36 -11.77
N HIS A 59 12.42 10.47 -12.50
CA HIS A 59 11.15 11.18 -12.50
C HIS A 59 10.02 10.30 -13.04
N GLU A 60 10.22 9.61 -14.17
CA GLU A 60 9.24 8.68 -14.76
C GLU A 60 8.84 7.58 -13.76
N HIS A 61 9.80 6.96 -13.08
CA HIS A 61 9.53 5.94 -12.06
C HIS A 61 8.70 6.51 -10.90
N ASN A 62 9.03 7.72 -10.43
CA ASN A 62 8.29 8.38 -9.37
C ASN A 62 6.85 8.73 -9.79
N GLN A 63 6.63 9.14 -11.04
CA GLN A 63 5.28 9.36 -11.56
C GLN A 63 4.48 8.06 -11.61
N LEU A 64 5.10 6.94 -11.98
CA LEU A 64 4.43 5.64 -11.97
C LEU A 64 4.06 5.17 -10.57
N ILE A 65 4.90 5.41 -9.56
CA ILE A 65 4.58 5.12 -8.16
C ILE A 65 3.36 5.93 -7.71
N LYS A 66 3.32 7.23 -8.02
CA LYS A 66 2.18 8.11 -7.72
C LYS A 66 0.91 7.72 -8.48
N LEU A 67 1.06 7.35 -9.75
CA LEU A 67 -0.05 6.87 -10.57
C LEU A 67 -0.63 5.58 -10.01
N HIS A 68 0.23 4.64 -9.57
CA HIS A 68 -0.22 3.42 -8.89
C HIS A 68 -1.06 3.75 -7.64
N ALA A 69 -0.63 4.71 -6.83
CA ALA A 69 -1.42 5.14 -5.66
C ALA A 69 -2.80 5.71 -6.07
N ALA A 70 -2.85 6.55 -7.11
CA ALA A 70 -4.10 7.14 -7.59
C ALA A 70 -5.06 6.09 -8.19
N VAL A 71 -4.54 5.19 -9.04
CA VAL A 71 -5.32 4.10 -9.65
C VAL A 71 -5.76 3.09 -8.59
N GLY A 72 -4.89 2.73 -7.65
CA GLY A 72 -5.23 1.84 -6.54
C GLY A 72 -6.34 2.40 -5.66
N ASN A 73 -6.32 3.69 -5.34
CA ASN A 73 -7.43 4.34 -4.64
C ASN A 73 -8.73 4.31 -5.45
N SER A 74 -8.64 4.50 -6.77
CA SER A 74 -9.80 4.38 -7.66
C SER A 74 -10.36 2.95 -7.65
N ILE A 75 -9.51 1.92 -7.63
CA ILE A 75 -9.91 0.52 -7.49
C ILE A 75 -10.61 0.29 -6.14
N LEU A 76 -10.05 0.81 -5.04
CA LEU A 76 -10.66 0.69 -3.72
C LEU A 76 -12.07 1.30 -3.68
N VAL A 77 -12.26 2.48 -4.25
CA VAL A 77 -13.55 3.19 -4.23
C VAL A 77 -14.55 2.59 -5.21
N HIS A 78 -14.13 2.32 -6.44
CA HIS A 78 -15.02 2.03 -7.55
C HIS A 78 -15.17 0.55 -7.88
N HIS A 79 -14.18 -0.28 -7.54
CA HIS A 79 -14.27 -1.72 -7.74
C HIS A 79 -14.65 -2.45 -6.45
N TYR A 80 -14.05 -2.09 -5.30
CA TYR A 80 -14.36 -2.72 -4.02
C TYR A 80 -15.36 -1.94 -3.17
N GLY A 81 -15.42 -0.61 -3.33
CA GLY A 81 -16.31 0.27 -2.59
C GLY A 81 -17.73 0.34 -3.17
N PRO A 82 -18.58 1.22 -2.60
CA PRO A 82 -19.98 1.32 -2.97
C PRO A 82 -20.24 2.07 -4.29
N LEU A 83 -19.29 2.89 -4.77
CA LEU A 83 -19.47 3.78 -5.92
C LEU A 83 -19.04 3.11 -7.24
N LYS A 84 -19.76 2.07 -7.68
CA LYS A 84 -19.39 1.31 -8.88
C LYS A 84 -19.41 2.15 -10.17
N LEU A 85 -18.39 1.96 -11.02
CA LEU A 85 -18.37 2.53 -12.37
C LEU A 85 -19.23 1.68 -13.31
N LEU A 86 -20.35 2.24 -13.77
CA LEU A 86 -21.33 1.53 -14.60
C LEU A 86 -20.74 1.03 -15.91
N ASN A 87 -19.87 1.82 -16.54
CA ASN A 87 -19.20 1.47 -17.80
C ASN A 87 -18.20 0.31 -17.70
N LYS A 88 -17.82 -0.11 -16.47
CA LYS A 88 -16.95 -1.27 -16.26
C LYS A 88 -17.73 -2.57 -16.07
N GLU A 89 -19.05 -2.51 -15.86
CA GLU A 89 -19.92 -3.70 -15.70
C GLU A 89 -19.40 -4.71 -14.66
N GLY A 90 -18.73 -4.24 -13.62
CA GLY A 90 -18.11 -5.09 -12.60
C GLY A 90 -16.84 -5.83 -13.02
N LYS A 91 -16.38 -5.69 -14.27
CA LYS A 91 -15.12 -6.29 -14.75
C LYS A 91 -13.92 -5.61 -14.05
N PHE A 92 -12.94 -6.42 -13.67
CA PHE A 92 -11.66 -5.91 -13.19
C PHE A 92 -10.79 -5.58 -14.41
N ASP A 93 -10.86 -4.33 -14.84
CA ASP A 93 -10.15 -3.80 -16.01
C ASP A 93 -9.51 -2.49 -15.58
N TRP A 94 -8.24 -2.53 -15.19
CA TRP A 94 -7.51 -1.36 -14.69
C TRP A 94 -6.08 -1.41 -15.21
N THR A 95 -5.51 -0.25 -15.50
CA THR A 95 -4.18 -0.14 -16.12
C THR A 95 -3.46 1.10 -15.59
N LEU A 96 -2.14 1.00 -15.48
CA LEU A 96 -1.25 2.16 -15.33
C LEU A 96 -0.84 2.74 -16.70
N GLY A 97 -1.27 2.09 -17.78
CA GLY A 97 -0.96 2.47 -19.16
C GLY A 97 0.46 2.08 -19.58
N ASN A 98 0.74 2.28 -20.88
CA ASN A 98 1.98 1.87 -21.53
C ASN A 98 3.26 2.51 -20.95
N GLY A 99 3.14 3.56 -20.13
CA GLY A 99 4.27 4.23 -19.49
C GLY A 99 5.08 3.31 -18.57
N VAL A 100 4.52 2.19 -18.10
CA VAL A 100 5.23 1.25 -17.21
C VAL A 100 6.38 0.50 -17.89
N LYS A 101 6.44 0.48 -19.23
CA LYS A 101 7.46 -0.25 -20.00
C LYS A 101 8.89 0.12 -19.59
N VAL A 102 9.09 1.38 -19.19
CA VAL A 102 10.35 1.89 -18.63
C VAL A 102 10.87 1.04 -17.45
N LEU A 103 9.97 0.56 -16.59
CA LEU A 103 10.34 -0.28 -15.45
C LEU A 103 10.80 -1.67 -15.91
N GLY A 104 10.18 -2.22 -16.96
CA GLY A 104 10.55 -3.51 -17.53
C GLY A 104 11.87 -3.48 -18.27
N GLU A 105 12.13 -2.40 -19.01
CA GLU A 105 13.40 -2.13 -19.69
C GLU A 105 14.56 -2.07 -18.70
N ASP A 106 14.38 -1.37 -17.58
CA ASP A 106 15.45 -1.15 -16.60
C ASP A 106 15.70 -2.37 -15.68
N ALA A 107 14.67 -3.18 -15.42
CA ALA A 107 14.74 -4.29 -14.48
C ALA A 107 14.83 -5.69 -15.14
N GLU A 108 14.69 -5.78 -16.46
CA GLU A 108 14.53 -7.05 -17.20
C GLU A 108 13.44 -7.96 -16.59
N ALA A 109 12.29 -7.38 -16.29
CA ALA A 109 11.17 -8.04 -15.63
C ALA A 109 9.88 -7.99 -16.46
N ASP A 110 9.07 -9.04 -16.39
CA ASP A 110 7.76 -9.09 -17.05
C ASP A 110 6.66 -8.41 -16.22
N TYR A 111 6.79 -8.41 -14.89
CA TYR A 111 5.81 -7.85 -13.96
C TYR A 111 6.46 -6.97 -12.91
N ALA A 112 5.73 -5.95 -12.46
CA ALA A 112 6.07 -5.18 -11.27
C ALA A 112 5.04 -5.42 -10.18
N LEU A 113 5.51 -5.86 -9.01
CA LEU A 113 4.75 -5.81 -7.77
C LEU A 113 4.88 -4.42 -7.16
N PHE A 114 3.74 -3.74 -7.06
CA PHE A 114 3.59 -2.50 -6.31
C PHE A 114 2.91 -2.78 -4.97
N VAL A 115 3.36 -2.10 -3.93
CA VAL A 115 2.80 -2.17 -2.59
C VAL A 115 2.61 -0.74 -2.10
N PHE A 116 1.41 -0.44 -1.62
CA PHE A 116 1.03 0.86 -1.07
C PHE A 116 0.48 0.69 0.34
N VAL A 117 0.93 1.52 1.27
CA VAL A 117 0.50 1.52 2.67
C VAL A 117 0.36 2.97 3.15
N ARG A 118 -0.81 3.29 3.69
CA ARG A 118 -1.03 4.48 4.52
C ARG A 118 -1.65 4.02 5.83
N ASP A 119 -0.92 4.24 6.91
CA ASP A 119 -1.28 3.70 8.20
C ASP A 119 -0.91 4.69 9.31
N SER A 120 -1.66 4.70 10.40
CA SER A 120 -1.49 5.67 11.46
C SER A 120 -1.93 5.16 12.81
N TYR A 121 -1.28 5.67 13.85
CA TYR A 121 -1.48 5.19 15.22
C TYR A 121 -1.88 6.36 16.12
N ALA A 122 -2.90 6.16 16.95
CA ALA A 122 -3.36 7.16 17.90
C ALA A 122 -2.26 7.56 18.88
N SER A 123 -2.01 8.87 19.01
CA SER A 123 -1.19 9.42 20.08
C SER A 123 -1.80 9.13 21.46
N ALA A 124 -1.01 9.30 22.53
CA ALA A 124 -1.53 9.18 23.90
C ALA A 124 -2.71 10.15 24.14
N GLY A 125 -2.61 11.38 23.65
CA GLY A 125 -3.68 12.37 23.72
C GLY A 125 -4.92 11.95 22.93
N ARG A 126 -4.77 11.35 21.74
CA ARG A 126 -5.88 10.83 20.95
C ARG A 126 -6.60 9.68 21.67
N LYS A 127 -5.85 8.75 22.26
CA LYS A 127 -6.42 7.66 23.07
C LYS A 127 -7.21 8.20 24.26
N ALA A 128 -6.67 9.17 24.99
CA ALA A 128 -7.38 9.83 26.09
C ALA A 128 -8.66 10.54 25.63
N ALA A 129 -8.60 11.25 24.49
CA ALA A 129 -9.77 11.90 23.89
C ALA A 129 -10.85 10.88 23.48
N MET A 130 -10.45 9.75 22.88
CA MET A 130 -11.38 8.65 22.53
C MET A 130 -12.09 8.10 23.76
N VAL A 131 -11.36 7.86 24.86
CA VAL A 131 -11.95 7.43 26.14
C VAL A 131 -12.93 8.50 26.66
N GLY A 132 -12.53 9.77 26.65
CA GLY A 132 -13.40 10.88 27.06
C GLY A 132 -14.70 10.96 26.25
N VAL A 133 -14.61 10.86 24.92
CA VAL A 133 -15.80 10.86 24.03
C VAL A 133 -16.67 9.63 24.28
N ALA A 134 -16.08 8.45 24.45
CA ALA A 134 -16.84 7.24 24.74
C ALA A 134 -17.61 7.37 26.06
N VAL A 135 -16.99 7.89 27.12
CA VAL A 135 -17.65 8.12 28.41
C VAL A 135 -18.78 9.15 28.28
N LEU A 136 -18.51 10.31 27.68
CA LEU A 136 -19.50 11.39 27.55
C LEU A 136 -20.68 11.01 26.65
N SER A 137 -20.45 10.15 25.64
CA SER A 137 -21.50 9.67 24.74
C SER A 137 -22.23 8.42 25.24
N LEU A 138 -21.87 7.89 26.42
CA LEU A 138 -22.33 6.59 26.91
C LEU A 138 -22.11 5.46 25.88
N GLY A 139 -20.97 5.51 25.19
CA GLY A 139 -20.57 4.54 24.18
C GLY A 139 -21.29 4.67 22.82
N ARG A 140 -22.13 5.70 22.61
CA ARG A 140 -22.86 5.89 21.34
C ARG A 140 -22.01 6.46 20.22
N VAL A 141 -20.89 7.11 20.55
CA VAL A 141 -19.98 7.70 19.56
C VAL A 141 -18.65 6.94 19.60
N VAL A 142 -18.31 6.32 18.47
CA VAL A 142 -17.01 5.69 18.25
C VAL A 142 -16.18 6.56 17.34
N VAL A 143 -15.02 6.99 17.83
CA VAL A 143 -14.09 7.81 17.08
C VAL A 143 -12.97 6.92 16.53
N PRO A 144 -12.63 6.99 15.23
CA PRO A 144 -11.54 6.21 14.67
C PRO A 144 -10.19 6.51 15.35
N GLY A 145 -9.46 5.45 15.69
CA GLY A 145 -8.12 5.53 16.28
C GLY A 145 -7.01 5.81 15.26
N GLY A 146 -7.28 5.59 13.98
CA GLY A 146 -6.32 5.78 12.90
C GLY A 146 -6.98 5.62 11.53
N VAL A 147 -6.23 6.02 10.52
CA VAL A 147 -6.40 5.63 9.12
C VAL A 147 -5.52 4.41 8.86
N HIS A 148 -6.10 3.37 8.27
CA HIS A 148 -5.41 2.12 7.97
C HIS A 148 -5.91 1.62 6.61
N TYR A 149 -5.07 1.66 5.58
CA TYR A 149 -5.33 0.94 4.34
C TYR A 149 -4.05 0.64 3.60
N ALA A 150 -4.00 -0.57 3.05
CA ALA A 150 -2.90 -1.04 2.25
C ALA A 150 -3.42 -1.88 1.10
N PHE A 151 -2.72 -1.82 -0.02
CA PHE A 151 -3.01 -2.66 -1.17
C PHE A 151 -1.74 -2.99 -1.95
N ALA A 152 -1.82 -4.06 -2.72
CA ALA A 152 -0.77 -4.51 -3.59
C ALA A 152 -1.37 -4.84 -4.95
N SER A 153 -0.58 -4.62 -5.98
CA SER A 153 -0.96 -4.93 -7.35
C SER A 153 0.20 -5.53 -8.13
N LEU A 154 -0.12 -6.48 -9.00
CA LEU A 154 0.80 -7.02 -9.97
C LEU A 154 0.46 -6.39 -11.32
N VAL A 155 1.44 -5.70 -11.90
CA VAL A 155 1.29 -4.93 -13.14
C VAL A 155 2.11 -5.60 -14.23
N ASP A 156 1.48 -5.92 -15.36
CA ASP A 156 2.17 -6.37 -16.56
C ASP A 156 2.99 -5.21 -17.14
N LEU A 157 4.31 -5.38 -17.26
CA LEU A 157 5.21 -4.31 -17.71
C LEU A 157 5.21 -4.11 -19.22
N LYS A 158 4.56 -5.00 -19.99
CA LYS A 158 4.38 -4.87 -21.45
C LYS A 158 3.11 -4.08 -21.78
N THR A 159 2.03 -4.24 -21.02
CA THR A 159 0.75 -3.57 -21.32
C THR A 159 0.38 -2.45 -20.35
N GLY A 160 0.87 -2.52 -19.11
CA GLY A 160 0.44 -1.67 -18.00
C GLY A 160 -0.79 -2.18 -17.25
N ASP A 161 -1.34 -3.32 -17.67
CA ASP A 161 -2.55 -3.86 -17.05
C ASP A 161 -2.26 -4.35 -15.64
N ILE A 162 -3.20 -4.04 -14.74
CA ILE A 162 -3.21 -4.59 -13.39
C ILE A 162 -3.85 -5.97 -13.49
N VAL A 163 -3.02 -7.00 -13.51
CA VAL A 163 -3.45 -8.40 -13.68
C VAL A 163 -3.88 -9.05 -12.36
N TRP A 164 -3.49 -8.45 -11.24
CA TRP A 164 -3.92 -8.87 -9.90
C TRP A 164 -3.89 -7.67 -8.95
N PHE A 165 -4.83 -7.64 -8.00
CA PHE A 165 -4.92 -6.62 -6.97
C PHE A 165 -5.51 -7.20 -5.69
N ASN A 166 -4.89 -6.92 -4.56
CA ASN A 166 -5.42 -7.26 -3.25
C ASN A 166 -5.29 -6.08 -2.27
N ARG A 167 -6.17 -6.05 -1.27
CA ARG A 167 -6.21 -5.00 -0.24
C ARG A 167 -6.23 -5.63 1.15
N LEU A 168 -5.56 -4.99 2.10
CA LEU A 168 -5.75 -5.29 3.52
C LEU A 168 -6.94 -4.50 4.03
N VAL A 169 -7.96 -5.24 4.46
CA VAL A 169 -9.13 -4.71 5.19
C VAL A 169 -8.90 -4.80 6.70
N ASP A 170 -7.94 -5.62 7.14
CA ASP A 170 -7.58 -5.81 8.53
C ASP A 170 -6.66 -4.68 9.01
N THR A 171 -7.17 -3.86 9.93
CA THR A 171 -6.53 -2.66 10.45
C THR A 171 -5.73 -2.90 11.73
N GLN A 172 -5.52 -4.17 12.14
CA GLN A 172 -4.95 -4.48 13.47
C GLN A 172 -3.45 -4.78 13.46
N ALA A 173 -2.82 -4.95 12.29
CA ALA A 173 -1.39 -5.24 12.23
C ALA A 173 -0.56 -3.97 12.45
N ASP A 174 0.25 -3.95 13.51
CA ASP A 174 1.20 -2.86 13.75
C ASP A 174 2.46 -3.03 12.90
N LEU A 175 2.57 -2.29 11.81
CA LEU A 175 3.67 -2.40 10.85
C LEU A 175 5.00 -1.89 11.41
N ARG A 176 5.00 -1.30 12.61
CA ARG A 176 6.22 -0.90 13.34
C ARG A 176 6.89 -2.09 14.02
N ASP A 177 6.29 -3.27 13.97
CA ASP A 177 6.79 -4.53 14.51
C ASP A 177 6.91 -5.61 13.41
N ALA A 178 7.96 -6.45 13.51
CA ALA A 178 8.29 -7.43 12.47
C ALA A 178 7.21 -8.50 12.26
N SER A 179 6.71 -9.13 13.34
CA SER A 179 5.75 -10.24 13.26
C SER A 179 4.38 -9.81 12.71
N PRO A 180 3.78 -8.68 13.17
CA PRO A 180 2.56 -8.17 12.55
C PRO A 180 2.77 -7.75 11.09
N ALA A 181 3.91 -7.13 10.74
CA ALA A 181 4.23 -6.80 9.35
C ALA A 181 4.31 -8.05 8.46
N GLN A 182 4.92 -9.14 8.93
CA GLN A 182 4.95 -10.41 8.19
C GLN A 182 3.54 -10.96 7.95
N SER A 183 2.70 -10.96 8.99
CA SER A 183 1.31 -11.41 8.89
C SER A 183 0.49 -10.56 7.92
N ALA A 184 0.71 -9.24 7.93
CA ALA A 184 0.08 -8.30 7.01
C ALA A 184 0.52 -8.57 5.57
N VAL A 185 1.82 -8.74 5.30
CA VAL A 185 2.33 -9.03 3.95
C VAL A 185 1.80 -10.36 3.43
N LYS A 186 1.76 -11.41 4.28
CA LYS A 186 1.20 -12.71 3.89
C LYS A 186 -0.26 -12.60 3.45
N LYS A 187 -1.08 -11.86 4.21
CA LYS A 187 -2.48 -11.58 3.85
C LYS A 187 -2.57 -10.72 2.59
N LEU A 188 -1.68 -9.74 2.44
CA LEU A 188 -1.66 -8.83 1.30
C LEU A 188 -1.29 -9.55 0.01
N LEU A 189 -0.38 -10.52 0.06
CA LEU A 189 0.02 -11.35 -1.08
C LEU A 189 -0.79 -12.66 -1.19
N ALA A 190 -1.93 -12.77 -0.50
CA ALA A 190 -2.82 -13.91 -0.68
C ALA A 190 -3.25 -14.03 -2.16
N ASP A 191 -3.17 -15.24 -2.69
CA ASP A 191 -3.58 -15.56 -4.07
C ASP A 191 -2.88 -14.78 -5.19
N VAL A 192 -1.73 -14.15 -4.91
CA VAL A 192 -0.92 -13.52 -5.98
C VAL A 192 -0.44 -14.60 -6.96
N PRO A 193 -0.58 -14.39 -8.29
CA PRO A 193 -0.19 -15.36 -9.30
C PRO A 193 1.32 -15.26 -9.60
N LEU A 194 2.15 -15.69 -8.64
CA LEU A 194 3.63 -15.73 -8.72
C LEU A 194 4.15 -17.15 -8.49
#